data_AF-A0A9X1TPU0-F1
#
_entry.id   AF-A0A9X1TPU0-F1
#
_cell.length_a   1.000
_cell.length_b   1.000
_cell.length_c   1.000
_cell.angle_alpha   90.00
_cell.angle_beta   90.00
_cell.angle_gamma   90.00
#
_symmetry.space_group_name_H-M   'P 1'
#
loop_
_entity.id
_entity.type
_entity.pdbx_description
1 polymer ?
#
loop_
_entity_poly.entity_id
_entity_poly.type
_entity_poly.pdbx_seq_one_letter_code
_entity_poly.pdbx_strand_id
1 'polypeptide(L)'
;MKSYQLEIYAPHSMESWVSFESDTPFGAINKGDILSVASFPDAVINEGVRVISIEHIIWEKHEVGVRHKICIRTENVDGNVLLKEIGVWN
;
A
#
# COMPACT_ATOMS: atom_id res chain seq x y z
N MET A 1 -5.60 -0.14 -24.51
CA MET A 1 -5.67 0.84 -23.38
C MET A 1 -4.74 0.37 -22.28
N LYS A 2 -4.11 1.25 -21.52
CA LYS A 2 -3.34 0.86 -20.32
C LYS A 2 -4.19 1.10 -19.09
N SER A 3 -4.10 0.24 -18.09
CA SER A 3 -4.66 0.54 -16.78
C SER A 3 -3.72 0.09 -15.67
N TYR A 4 -3.89 0.73 -14.53
CA TYR A 4 -3.11 0.51 -13.34
C TYR A 4 -4.04 0.19 -12.17
N GLN A 5 -3.70 -0.84 -11.41
CA GLN A 5 -4.39 -1.20 -10.18
C GLN A 5 -3.39 -1.23 -9.02
N LEU A 6 -3.78 -0.69 -7.87
CA LEU A 6 -3.00 -0.77 -6.62
C LEU A 6 -3.88 -1.41 -5.56
N GLU A 7 -3.39 -2.50 -4.98
CA GLU A 7 -4.00 -3.12 -3.80
C GLU A 7 -3.04 -3.05 -2.62
N ILE A 8 -3.53 -2.55 -1.49
CA ILE A 8 -2.80 -2.53 -0.23
C ILE A 8 -3.49 -3.53 0.71
N TYR A 9 -2.72 -4.46 1.24
CA TYR A 9 -3.22 -5.57 2.05
C TYR A 9 -3.10 -5.23 3.53
N ALA A 10 -4.10 -5.62 4.31
CA ALA A 10 -4.09 -5.42 5.75
C ALA A 10 -2.96 -6.26 6.38
N PRO A 11 -2.34 -5.78 7.48
CA PRO A 11 -1.31 -6.52 8.18
C PRO A 11 -1.73 -7.96 8.48
N HIS A 12 -0.87 -8.91 8.11
CA HIS A 12 -1.10 -10.36 8.28
C HIS A 12 -2.33 -10.94 7.55
N SER A 13 -2.95 -10.20 6.63
CA SER A 13 -4.10 -10.65 5.83
C SER A 13 -3.72 -10.85 4.36
N MET A 14 -4.37 -11.83 3.72
CA MET A 14 -4.34 -11.99 2.26
C MET A 14 -5.47 -11.23 1.58
N GLU A 15 -6.33 -10.57 2.35
CA GLU A 15 -7.42 -9.75 1.82
C GLU A 15 -6.91 -8.32 1.59
N SER A 16 -7.23 -7.77 0.40
CA SER A 16 -6.93 -6.39 0.08
C SER A 16 -7.74 -5.49 1.01
N TRP A 17 -7.04 -4.59 1.69
CA TRP A 17 -7.64 -3.61 2.56
C TRP A 17 -8.28 -2.47 1.77
N VAL A 18 -7.56 -1.99 0.76
CA VAL A 18 -8.00 -0.96 -0.18
C VAL A 18 -7.52 -1.30 -1.59
N SER A 19 -8.31 -0.94 -2.59
CA SER A 19 -7.99 -1.09 -4.01
C SER A 19 -8.25 0.23 -4.74
N PHE A 20 -7.29 0.64 -5.55
CA PHE A 20 -7.37 1.85 -6.37
C PHE A 20 -7.17 1.48 -7.85
N GLU A 21 -7.91 2.15 -8.72
CA GLU A 21 -7.73 2.09 -10.17
C GLU A 21 -7.28 3.44 -10.70
N SER A 22 -6.44 3.42 -11.73
CA SER A 22 -5.94 4.63 -12.39
C SER A 22 -5.64 4.37 -13.86
N ASP A 23 -5.85 5.39 -14.68
CA ASP A 23 -5.43 5.42 -16.09
C ASP A 23 -3.95 5.80 -16.25
N THR A 24 -3.29 6.20 -15.15
CA THR A 24 -1.88 6.57 -15.09
C THR A 24 -1.12 5.74 -14.04
N PRO A 25 0.20 5.52 -14.20
CA PRO A 25 0.98 4.79 -13.21
C PRO A 25 0.89 5.42 -11.81
N PHE A 26 0.83 4.57 -10.78
CA PHE A 26 0.96 5.02 -9.40
C PHE A 26 2.37 5.58 -9.13
N GLY A 27 2.47 6.50 -8.18
CA GLY A 27 3.74 7.01 -7.68
C GLY A 27 4.61 5.89 -7.10
N ALA A 28 5.89 6.19 -6.94
CA ALA A 28 6.82 5.23 -6.33
C ALA A 28 6.45 5.00 -4.86
N ILE A 29 6.34 3.72 -4.49
CA ILE A 29 6.24 3.24 -3.11
C ILE A 29 7.37 2.23 -2.94
N ASN A 30 8.09 2.30 -1.82
CA ASN A 30 9.26 1.47 -1.54
C ASN A 30 9.01 0.59 -0.32
N LYS A 31 9.74 -0.53 -0.26
CA LYS A 31 9.82 -1.33 0.96
C LYS A 31 10.42 -0.49 2.08
N GLY A 32 9.78 -0.49 3.24
CA GLY A 32 10.16 0.31 4.40
C GLY A 32 9.37 1.61 4.54
N ASP A 33 8.69 2.08 3.48
CA ASP A 33 7.84 3.28 3.56
C ASP A 33 6.72 3.05 4.57
N ILE A 34 6.39 4.11 5.31
CA ILE A 34 5.26 4.14 6.24
C ILE A 34 4.08 4.79 5.54
N LEU A 35 2.97 4.06 5.45
CA LEU A 35 1.72 4.54 4.90
C LEU A 35 0.82 5.02 6.04
N SER A 36 0.23 6.21 5.84
CA SER A 36 -0.88 6.65 6.67
C SER A 36 -2.14 5.86 6.31
N VAL A 37 -2.75 5.25 7.31
CA VAL A 37 -3.97 4.43 7.16
C VAL A 37 -5.20 5.14 7.71
N ALA A 38 -5.10 6.44 8.02
CA ALA A 38 -6.21 7.21 8.59
C ALA A 38 -7.48 7.20 7.73
N SER A 39 -7.36 6.89 6.44
CA SER A 39 -8.48 6.78 5.49
C SER A 39 -8.80 5.34 5.08
N PHE A 40 -8.13 4.34 5.67
CA PHE A 40 -8.39 2.94 5.35
C PHE A 40 -9.52 2.41 6.25
N PRO A 41 -10.42 1.55 5.74
CA PRO A 41 -11.49 0.95 6.54
C PRO A 41 -10.93 0.29 7.80
N ASP A 42 -11.59 0.31 8.95
CA ASP A 42 -11.14 -0.45 10.14
C ASP A 42 -9.72 -0.17 10.66
N ALA A 43 -9.07 0.91 10.18
CA ALA A 43 -7.74 1.28 10.62
C ALA A 43 -7.78 1.85 12.03
N VAL A 44 -6.85 1.40 12.88
CA VAL A 44 -6.60 2.07 14.15
C VAL A 44 -5.89 3.39 13.83
N ILE A 45 -6.61 4.50 14.03
CA ILE A 45 -6.32 5.85 13.51
C ILE A 45 -4.92 6.40 13.90
N ASN A 46 -4.25 5.79 14.89
CA ASN A 46 -2.96 6.26 15.43
C ASN A 46 -1.74 5.42 15.02
N GLU A 47 -1.92 4.39 14.20
CA GLU A 47 -0.83 3.48 13.82
C GLU A 47 -0.67 3.51 12.30
N GLY A 48 0.53 3.87 11.81
CA GLY A 48 0.88 3.71 10.41
C GLY A 48 1.16 2.23 10.10
N VAL A 49 1.19 1.88 8.82
CA VAL A 49 1.64 0.55 8.40
C VAL A 49 2.90 0.65 7.55
N ARG A 50 3.86 -0.24 7.80
CA ARG A 50 5.11 -0.28 7.03
C ARG A 50 4.96 -1.22 5.85
N VAL A 51 5.44 -0.80 4.69
CA VAL A 51 5.50 -1.66 3.50
C VAL A 51 6.59 -2.72 3.69
N ILE A 52 6.22 -4.00 3.66
CA ILE A 52 7.16 -5.12 3.84
C ILE A 52 7.50 -5.84 2.52
N SER A 53 6.59 -5.79 1.55
CA SER A 53 6.83 -6.30 0.20
C SER A 53 5.95 -5.62 -0.83
N ILE A 54 6.46 -5.60 -2.06
CA ILE A 54 5.79 -5.04 -3.23
C ILE A 54 5.91 -6.06 -4.35
N GLU A 55 4.78 -6.42 -4.95
CA GLU A 55 4.72 -7.33 -6.09
C GLU A 55 4.10 -6.62 -7.30
N HIS A 56 4.75 -6.73 -8.46
CA HIS A 56 4.28 -6.16 -9.71
C HIS A 56 3.80 -7.29 -10.62
N ILE A 57 2.53 -7.24 -11.03
CA ILE A 57 1.93 -8.18 -11.96
C ILE A 57 1.59 -7.41 -13.23
N ILE A 58 2.22 -7.77 -14.34
CA ILE A 58 1.99 -7.14 -15.65
C ILE A 58 1.46 -8.20 -16.58
N TRP A 59 0.35 -7.92 -17.25
CA TRP A 59 -0.22 -8.81 -18.25
C TRP A 59 -0.79 -8.04 -19.43
N GLU A 60 -0.87 -8.71 -20.57
CA GLU A 60 -1.42 -8.16 -21.80
C GLU A 60 -2.45 -9.14 -22.37
N LYS A 61 -3.60 -8.60 -22.79
CA LYS A 61 -4.63 -9.36 -23.50
C LYS A 61 -5.05 -8.57 -24.72
N HIS A 62 -5.09 -9.23 -25.89
CA HIS A 62 -5.23 -8.61 -27.21
C HIS A 62 -6.38 -7.58 -27.31
N GLU A 63 -7.51 -7.81 -26.63
CA GLU A 63 -8.68 -6.93 -26.65
C GLU A 63 -8.70 -5.89 -25.52
N VAL A 64 -7.95 -6.12 -24.43
CA VAL A 64 -8.02 -5.32 -23.20
C VAL A 64 -6.83 -4.36 -23.09
N GLY A 65 -5.72 -4.67 -23.76
CA GLY A 65 -4.45 -3.96 -23.66
C GLY A 65 -3.63 -4.40 -22.45
N VAL A 66 -2.67 -3.55 -22.06
CA VAL A 66 -1.73 -3.81 -20.97
C VAL A 66 -2.34 -3.42 -19.64
N ARG A 67 -2.26 -4.33 -18.67
CA ARG A 67 -2.67 -4.10 -17.28
C ARG A 67 -1.46 -4.24 -16.38
N HIS A 68 -1.34 -3.35 -15.42
CA HIS A 68 -0.30 -3.39 -14.39
C HIS A 68 -0.95 -3.30 -13.02
N LYS A 69 -0.77 -4.34 -12.21
CA LYS A 69 -1.21 -4.40 -10.82
C LYS A 69 0.00 -4.33 -9.89
N ILE A 70 -0.13 -3.53 -8.84
CA ILE A 70 0.82 -3.45 -7.73
C ILE A 70 0.11 -4.00 -6.49
N CYS A 71 0.71 -4.99 -5.85
CA CYS A 71 0.24 -5.53 -4.57
C CYS A 71 1.23 -5.12 -3.47
N ILE A 72 0.73 -4.45 -2.44
CA ILE A 72 1.54 -3.97 -1.32
C ILE A 72 1.14 -4.73 -0.06
N ARG A 73 2.09 -5.47 0.52
CA ARG A 73 1.91 -6.09 1.83
C ARG A 73 2.46 -5.18 2.92
N THR A 74 1.77 -5.16 4.04
CA THR A 74 2.08 -4.25 5.13
C THR A 74 2.19 -4.98 6.48
N GLU A 75 2.83 -4.33 7.45
CA GLU A 75 2.85 -4.71 8.86
C GLU A 75 2.50 -3.50 9.72
N ASN A 76 1.96 -3.73 10.92
CA ASN A 76 1.69 -2.65 11.89
C ASN A 76 3.01 -1.98 12.31
N VAL A 77 3.01 -0.66 12.41
CA VAL A 77 4.07 0.08 13.08
C VAL A 77 3.62 0.38 14.50
N ASP A 78 4.33 -0.16 15.49
CA ASP A 78 4.11 0.19 16.90
C ASP A 78 4.14 1.72 17.05
N GLY A 79 3.12 2.30 17.70
CA GLY A 79 3.03 3.76 17.91
C GLY A 79 4.26 4.39 18.59
N ASN A 80 5.05 3.61 19.34
CA ASN A 80 6.31 4.04 19.95
C ASN A 80 7.44 4.29 18.92
N VAL A 81 7.41 3.64 17.75
CA VAL A 81 8.40 3.84 16.68
C VAL A 81 8.10 5.16 15.95
N LEU A 82 6.82 5.45 15.70
CA LEU A 82 6.40 6.70 15.08
C LEU A 82 6.80 7.91 15.92
N LEU A 83 6.50 7.91 17.22
CA LEU A 83 6.87 9.03 18.13
C LEU A 83 8.38 9.30 18.19
N LYS A 84 9.21 8.26 18.05
CA LYS A 84 10.67 8.40 17.98
C LYS A 84 11.13 9.06 16.68
N GLU A 85 10.51 8.75 15.54
CA GLU A 85 10.89 9.32 14.23
C GLU A 85 10.47 10.79 14.08
N ILE A 86 9.35 11.21 14.69
CA ILE A 86 8.94 12.63 14.74
C ILE A 86 9.63 13.43 15.85
N GLY A 87 10.59 12.84 16.58
CA GLY A 87 11.42 13.56 17.54
C GLY A 87 10.68 14.12 18.76
N VAL A 88 9.52 13.55 19.12
CA VAL A 88 8.77 13.95 20.31
C VAL A 88 9.32 13.17 21.49
N TRP A 89 10.23 13.78 22.25
CA TRP A 89 10.73 13.25 23.51
C TRP A 89 9.83 13.76 24.64
N ASN A 90 9.25 12.85 25.43
CA ASN A 90 8.65 13.17 26.73
C ASN A 90 9.71 13.53 27.76
#